data_AF-A0A947VUY5-F1
#
_entry.id   AF-A0A947VUY5-F1
#
_cell.length_a   1.000
_cell.length_b   1.000
_cell.length_c   1.000
_cell.angle_alpha   90.00
_cell.angle_beta   90.00
_cell.angle_gamma   90.00
#
_symmetry.space_group_name_H-M   'P 1'
#
loop_
_entity.id
_entity.type
_entity.pdbx_description
1 polymer ?
#
loop_
_entity_poly.entity_id
_entity_poly.type
_entity_poly.pdbx_seq_one_letter_code
_entity_poly.pdbx_strand_id
1 'polypeptide(L)'
;MPPKLLKKYFRQLEQARVYAEPVFKLSEEYMRALAEIHTRKTKYPAHYILSMLNNEFDYYLQNGKLPPLSKLKQRYRATAILCNKSTVTTLIGNDVDRIEKILHSKTEKNIIKGATAYPGIVQGKVKIVPDPRQAGKFNKGDILVAGMTRPDYLPLMKKAAAFITDGGGMLCHAAIIARELKKPCVIGTQNATKKLKNGMRVKIHASSQGLINIINA
;
A
#
# COMPACT_ATOMS: atom_id res chain seq x y z
N MET A 1 23.64 -11.49 -13.70
CA MET A 1 23.52 -10.33 -14.61
C MET A 1 24.74 -10.29 -15.52
N PRO A 2 24.63 -10.07 -16.84
CA PRO A 2 25.79 -10.01 -17.72
C PRO A 2 26.82 -8.97 -17.22
N PRO A 3 28.13 -9.25 -17.21
CA PRO A 3 29.14 -8.38 -16.58
C PRO A 3 29.10 -6.93 -17.08
N LYS A 4 28.78 -6.74 -18.37
CA LYS A 4 28.63 -5.43 -19.00
C LYS A 4 27.43 -4.63 -18.47
N LEU A 5 26.32 -5.30 -18.15
CA LEU A 5 25.13 -4.66 -17.59
C LEU A 5 25.34 -4.34 -16.12
N LEU A 6 25.93 -5.24 -15.34
CA LEU A 6 26.21 -4.99 -13.93
C LEU A 6 27.10 -3.75 -13.77
N LYS A 7 28.20 -3.64 -14.54
CA LYS A 7 29.10 -2.48 -14.51
C LYS A 7 28.43 -1.16 -14.91
N LYS A 8 27.43 -1.21 -15.80
CA LYS A 8 26.65 -0.05 -16.25
C LYS A 8 25.69 0.46 -15.16
N TYR A 9 25.03 -0.44 -14.43
CA TYR A 9 23.98 -0.09 -13.47
C TYR A 9 24.47 -0.09 -12.00
N PHE A 10 25.68 -0.59 -11.71
CA PHE A 10 26.22 -0.71 -10.34
C PHE A 10 26.22 0.62 -9.58
N ARG A 11 26.66 1.70 -10.22
CA ARG A 11 26.71 3.04 -9.62
C ARG A 11 25.32 3.61 -9.29
N GLN A 12 24.31 3.23 -10.09
CA GLN A 12 22.90 3.60 -9.85
C GLN A 12 22.29 2.73 -8.74
N LEU A 13 22.70 1.47 -8.62
CA LEU A 13 22.31 0.58 -7.52
C LEU A 13 22.92 1.03 -6.18
N GLU A 14 24.14 1.56 -6.16
CA GLU A 14 24.72 2.19 -4.96
C GLU A 14 23.95 3.47 -4.56
N GLN A 15 23.58 4.29 -5.54
CA GLN A 15 22.77 5.50 -5.32
C GLN A 15 21.35 5.19 -4.85
N ALA A 16 20.82 4.00 -5.13
CA ALA A 16 19.53 3.51 -4.61
C ALA A 16 19.44 3.54 -3.09
N ARG A 17 20.58 3.40 -2.40
CA ARG A 17 20.66 3.44 -0.94
C ARG A 17 20.47 4.85 -0.38
N VAL A 18 20.72 5.88 -1.19
CA VAL A 18 20.66 7.31 -0.81
C VAL A 18 19.41 7.99 -1.40
N TYR A 19 19.00 7.61 -2.61
CA TYR A 19 17.80 8.10 -3.31
C TYR A 19 16.97 6.90 -3.75
N ALA A 20 16.16 6.38 -2.82
CA ALA A 20 15.46 5.11 -3.04
C ALA A 20 14.32 5.24 -4.08
N GLU A 21 13.65 6.40 -4.15
CA GLU A 21 12.47 6.57 -5.01
C GLU A 21 12.75 6.43 -6.53
N PRO A 22 13.77 7.07 -7.12
CA PRO A 22 14.08 6.86 -8.54
C PRO A 22 14.43 5.41 -8.86
N VAL A 23 15.14 4.73 -7.95
CA VAL A 23 15.58 3.35 -8.19
C VAL A 23 14.43 2.37 -8.06
N PHE A 24 13.51 2.55 -7.12
CA PHE A 24 12.31 1.72 -7.06
C PHE A 24 11.48 1.82 -8.33
N LYS A 25 11.28 3.05 -8.84
CA LYS A 25 10.53 3.26 -10.08
C LYS A 25 11.22 2.60 -11.28
N LEU A 26 12.53 2.83 -11.45
CA LEU A 26 13.30 2.22 -12.54
C LEU A 26 13.35 0.69 -12.44
N SER A 27 13.45 0.16 -11.22
CA SER A 27 13.43 -1.29 -10.97
C SER A 27 12.06 -1.88 -11.29
N GLU A 28 10.98 -1.19 -10.93
CA GLU A 28 9.62 -1.62 -11.27
C GLU A 28 9.40 -1.61 -12.78
N GLU A 29 9.79 -0.54 -13.48
CA GLU A 29 9.71 -0.43 -14.94
C GLU A 29 10.51 -1.54 -15.63
N TYR A 30 11.74 -1.79 -15.17
CA TYR A 30 12.59 -2.87 -15.67
C TYR A 30 11.93 -4.24 -15.47
N MET A 31 11.44 -4.53 -14.26
CA MET A 31 10.80 -5.82 -13.95
C MET A 31 9.52 -6.01 -14.77
N ARG A 32 8.71 -4.96 -14.96
CA ARG A 32 7.52 -5.00 -15.81
C ARG A 32 7.88 -5.30 -17.26
N ALA A 33 8.84 -4.58 -17.84
CA ALA A 33 9.30 -4.82 -19.20
C ALA A 33 9.82 -6.26 -19.38
N LEU A 34 10.59 -6.75 -18.41
CA LEU A 34 11.07 -8.13 -18.40
C LEU A 34 9.90 -9.12 -18.36
N ALA A 35 8.91 -8.91 -17.50
CA ALA A 35 7.74 -9.79 -17.41
C ALA A 35 6.89 -9.78 -18.70
N GLU A 36 6.77 -8.63 -19.37
CA GLU A 36 6.07 -8.52 -20.65
C GLU A 36 6.77 -9.30 -21.77
N ILE A 37 8.11 -9.24 -21.83
CA ILE A 37 8.89 -10.05 -22.79
C ILE A 37 8.63 -11.55 -22.59
N HIS A 38 8.57 -12.00 -21.34
CA HIS A 38 8.37 -13.41 -21.01
C HIS A 38 6.91 -13.85 -21.12
N THR A 39 5.95 -12.93 -21.08
CA THR A 39 4.52 -13.22 -21.35
C THR A 39 4.35 -13.84 -22.73
N ARG A 40 5.05 -13.29 -23.75
CA ARG A 40 4.99 -13.78 -25.13
C ARG A 40 5.57 -15.19 -25.27
N LYS A 41 6.58 -15.54 -24.48
CA LYS A 41 7.25 -16.85 -24.51
C LYS A 41 6.50 -17.94 -23.75
N THR A 42 5.75 -17.58 -22.71
CA THR A 42 5.24 -18.54 -21.71
C THR A 42 3.72 -18.65 -21.68
N LYS A 43 3.00 -17.72 -22.34
CA LYS A 43 1.54 -17.54 -22.23
C LYS A 43 1.06 -17.15 -20.82
N TYR A 44 1.96 -16.84 -19.88
CA TYR A 44 1.62 -16.38 -18.54
C TYR A 44 1.51 -14.85 -18.53
N PRO A 45 0.40 -14.25 -18.06
CA PRO A 45 0.30 -12.81 -17.87
C PRO A 45 1.44 -12.20 -17.04
N ALA A 46 1.91 -11.01 -17.43
CA ALA A 46 3.04 -10.33 -16.81
C ALA A 46 2.91 -10.18 -15.28
N HIS A 47 1.71 -9.87 -14.77
CA HIS A 47 1.48 -9.71 -13.33
C HIS A 47 1.66 -11.01 -12.53
N TYR A 48 1.46 -12.19 -13.14
CA TYR A 48 1.76 -13.46 -12.50
C TYR A 48 3.26 -13.79 -12.53
N ILE A 49 3.96 -13.43 -13.61
CA ILE A 49 5.42 -13.54 -13.67
C ILE A 49 6.08 -12.67 -12.59
N LEU A 50 5.55 -11.45 -12.39
CA LEU A 50 5.97 -10.54 -11.31
C LEU A 50 5.64 -11.04 -9.90
N SER A 51 4.84 -12.11 -9.77
CA SER A 51 4.54 -12.74 -8.48
C SER A 51 5.53 -13.86 -8.13
N MET A 52 6.58 -14.11 -8.91
CA MET A 52 7.58 -15.13 -8.57
C MET A 52 8.45 -14.70 -7.38
N LEU A 53 8.91 -15.68 -6.58
CA LEU A 53 9.96 -15.44 -5.61
C LEU A 53 11.33 -15.38 -6.30
N ASN A 54 12.32 -14.76 -5.67
CA ASN A 54 13.67 -14.62 -6.25
C ASN A 54 14.26 -15.97 -6.68
N ASN A 55 14.17 -16.99 -5.83
CA ASN A 55 14.66 -18.33 -6.16
C ASN A 55 13.89 -19.00 -7.32
N GLU A 56 12.58 -18.78 -7.42
CA GLU A 56 11.76 -19.28 -8.52
C GLU A 56 12.10 -18.55 -9.84
N PHE A 57 12.37 -17.25 -9.76
CA PHE A 57 12.81 -16.44 -10.89
C PHE A 57 14.21 -16.86 -11.37
N ASP A 58 15.16 -17.08 -10.47
CA ASP A 58 16.49 -17.59 -10.80
C ASP A 58 16.42 -18.99 -11.43
N TYR A 59 15.62 -19.89 -10.85
CA TYR A 59 15.39 -21.22 -11.41
C TYR A 59 14.77 -21.14 -12.81
N TYR A 60 13.81 -20.24 -13.02
CA TYR A 60 13.21 -20.00 -14.33
C TYR A 60 14.24 -19.51 -15.36
N LEU A 61 15.10 -18.56 -15.00
CA LEU A 61 16.14 -18.06 -15.91
C LEU A 61 17.15 -19.14 -16.32
N GLN A 62 17.45 -20.08 -15.43
CA GLN A 62 18.42 -21.15 -15.68
C GLN A 62 17.80 -22.35 -16.41
N ASN A 63 16.57 -22.71 -16.09
CA ASN A 63 15.96 -23.99 -16.50
C ASN A 63 14.74 -23.82 -17.42
N GLY A 64 14.27 -22.59 -17.65
CA GLY A 64 13.10 -22.28 -18.47
C GLY A 64 11.75 -22.69 -17.87
N LYS A 65 11.72 -23.23 -16.64
CA LYS A 65 10.52 -23.76 -15.99
C LYS A 65 9.92 -22.75 -15.02
N LEU A 66 8.66 -22.40 -15.25
CA LEU A 66 7.88 -21.50 -14.38
C LEU A 66 7.19 -22.28 -13.25
N PRO A 67 6.92 -21.63 -12.10
CA PRO A 67 6.00 -22.15 -11.10
C PRO A 67 4.60 -22.36 -11.69
N PRO A 68 3.81 -23.31 -11.14
CA PRO A 68 2.43 -23.52 -11.57
C PRO A 68 1.60 -22.23 -11.50
N LEU A 69 0.81 -21.97 -12.54
CA LEU A 69 -0.05 -20.78 -12.63
C LEU A 69 -1.02 -20.66 -11.43
N SER A 70 -1.50 -21.78 -10.87
CA SER A 70 -2.35 -21.80 -9.68
C SER A 70 -1.66 -21.16 -8.46
N LYS A 71 -0.37 -21.45 -8.25
CA LYS A 71 0.44 -20.88 -7.17
C LYS A 71 0.64 -19.37 -7.37
N LEU A 72 0.96 -18.95 -8.59
CA LEU A 72 1.14 -17.53 -8.92
C LEU A 72 -0.16 -16.73 -8.78
N LYS A 73 -1.30 -17.32 -9.15
CA LYS A 73 -2.63 -16.73 -8.94
C LYS A 73 -2.94 -16.50 -7.46
N GLN A 74 -2.65 -17.49 -6.61
CA GLN A 74 -2.86 -17.34 -5.16
C GLN A 74 -1.97 -16.24 -4.56
N ARG A 75 -0.71 -16.17 -5.00
CA ARG A 75 0.25 -15.17 -4.52
C ARG A 75 -0.11 -13.76 -5.00
N TYR A 76 -0.52 -13.61 -6.27
CA TYR A 76 -1.02 -12.34 -6.80
C TYR A 76 -2.28 -11.86 -6.05
N ARG A 77 -3.18 -12.79 -5.68
CA ARG A 77 -4.37 -12.46 -4.89
C ARG A 77 -3.99 -11.95 -3.49
N ALA A 78 -3.14 -12.68 -2.78
CA ALA A 78 -2.75 -12.34 -1.42
C ALA A 78 -1.40 -12.96 -1.06
N THR A 79 -0.50 -12.14 -0.54
CA THR A 79 0.81 -12.58 -0.03
C THR A 79 1.11 -11.89 1.28
N ALA A 80 1.64 -12.64 2.24
CA ALA A 80 2.21 -12.10 3.46
C ALA A 80 3.60 -12.68 3.71
N ILE A 81 4.47 -11.88 4.31
CA ILE A 81 5.80 -12.32 4.75
C ILE A 81 5.78 -12.32 6.28
N LEU A 82 5.96 -13.50 6.86
CA LEU A 82 6.11 -13.69 8.29
C LEU A 82 7.60 -13.75 8.63
N CYS A 83 8.09 -12.71 9.29
CA CYS A 83 9.46 -12.67 9.79
C CYS A 83 9.49 -13.02 11.28
N ASN A 84 10.21 -14.07 11.64
CA ASN A 84 10.63 -14.37 13.00
C ASN A 84 12.16 -14.16 13.10
N LYS A 85 12.73 -14.16 14.32
CA LYS A 85 14.15 -13.85 14.60
C LYS A 85 15.16 -14.59 13.69
N SER A 86 14.80 -15.77 13.20
CA SER A 86 15.68 -16.63 12.41
C SER A 86 15.03 -17.17 11.12
N THR A 87 13.76 -16.85 10.85
CA THR A 87 13.04 -17.41 9.70
C THR A 87 12.17 -16.37 9.01
N VAL A 88 12.15 -16.44 7.68
CA VAL A 88 11.26 -15.63 6.84
C VAL A 88 10.40 -16.60 6.04
N THR A 89 9.11 -16.64 6.35
CA THR A 89 8.15 -17.55 5.70
C THR A 89 7.19 -16.74 4.83
N THR A 90 6.98 -17.19 3.59
CA THR A 90 5.98 -16.58 2.69
C THR A 90 4.66 -17.35 2.80
N LEU A 91 3.58 -16.62 3.07
CA LEU A 91 2.21 -17.14 3.08
C LEU A 91 1.46 -16.62 1.85
N ILE A 92 0.56 -17.44 1.30
CA ILE A 92 -0.19 -17.10 0.09
C ILE A 92 -1.68 -17.44 0.24
N GLY A 93 -2.53 -16.71 -0.47
CA GLY A 93 -3.96 -17.02 -0.58
C GLY A 93 -4.65 -17.17 0.78
N ASN A 94 -5.27 -18.33 1.00
CA ASN A 94 -6.13 -18.58 2.17
C ASN A 94 -5.39 -18.48 3.52
N ASP A 95 -4.08 -18.73 3.55
CA ASP A 95 -3.30 -18.60 4.80
C ASP A 95 -3.14 -17.14 5.21
N VAL A 96 -3.08 -16.22 4.22
CA VAL A 96 -3.12 -14.78 4.48
C VAL A 96 -4.48 -14.38 5.04
N ASP A 97 -5.57 -14.87 4.45
CA ASP A 97 -6.94 -14.59 4.91
C ASP A 97 -7.16 -15.04 6.37
N ARG A 98 -6.57 -16.17 6.78
CA ARG A 98 -6.62 -16.67 8.16
C ARG A 98 -5.92 -15.73 9.14
N ILE A 99 -4.70 -15.31 8.81
CA ILE A 99 -3.94 -14.38 9.68
C ILE A 99 -4.63 -13.02 9.75
N GLU A 100 -5.13 -12.50 8.63
CA GLU A 100 -5.90 -11.25 8.63
C GLU A 100 -7.11 -11.33 9.58
N LYS A 101 -7.84 -12.45 9.60
CA LYS A 101 -8.98 -12.61 10.52
C LYS A 101 -8.55 -12.59 11.99
N ILE A 102 -7.43 -13.24 12.34
CA ILE A 102 -6.92 -13.27 13.71
C ILE A 102 -6.53 -11.84 14.15
N LEU A 103 -5.80 -11.11 13.30
CA LEU A 103 -5.35 -9.75 13.57
C LEU A 103 -6.51 -8.75 13.72
N HIS A 104 -7.62 -8.95 13.02
CA HIS A 104 -8.76 -8.02 13.02
C HIS A 104 -9.96 -8.47 13.88
N SER A 105 -9.82 -9.54 14.68
CA SER A 105 -10.93 -10.23 15.39
C SER A 105 -11.70 -9.41 16.44
N LYS A 106 -11.21 -8.23 16.84
CA LYS A 106 -11.90 -7.34 17.81
C LYS A 106 -12.04 -5.92 17.27
N THR A 107 -13.03 -5.67 16.42
CA THR A 107 -13.40 -4.28 16.13
C THR A 107 -14.91 -4.09 16.17
N GLU A 108 -15.35 -3.11 16.97
CA GLU A 108 -16.71 -2.60 16.98
C GLU A 108 -17.16 -2.23 15.54
N LYS A 109 -18.41 -2.55 15.22
CA LYS A 109 -18.92 -2.53 13.85
C LYS A 109 -18.86 -1.13 13.21
N ASN A 110 -19.04 -0.08 14.01
CA ASN A 110 -19.18 1.31 13.53
C ASN A 110 -18.05 2.25 13.96
N ILE A 111 -17.04 1.74 14.67
CA ILE A 111 -15.92 2.53 15.17
C ILE A 111 -14.62 1.99 14.56
N ILE A 112 -13.84 2.89 13.97
CA ILE A 112 -12.47 2.62 13.55
C ILE A 112 -11.55 3.43 14.46
N LYS A 113 -10.49 2.77 14.94
CA LYS A 113 -9.52 3.35 15.86
C LYS A 113 -8.18 3.52 15.16
N GLY A 114 -7.43 4.54 15.52
CA GLY A 114 -6.08 4.80 15.07
C GLY A 114 -5.37 5.79 16.00
N ALA A 115 -4.19 6.23 15.60
CA ALA A 115 -3.43 7.26 16.31
C ALA A 115 -3.74 8.66 15.78
N THR A 116 -3.90 9.63 16.66
CA THR A 116 -4.06 11.04 16.28
C THR A 116 -2.71 11.62 15.88
N ALA A 117 -2.59 12.04 14.61
CA ALA A 117 -1.41 12.74 14.12
C ALA A 117 -1.54 14.27 14.25
N TYR A 118 -2.75 14.80 14.06
CA TYR A 118 -3.08 16.20 14.34
C TYR A 118 -4.50 16.29 14.90
N PRO A 119 -4.72 17.03 15.99
CA PRO A 119 -6.00 17.03 16.68
C PRO A 119 -7.07 17.83 15.93
N GLY A 120 -8.31 17.48 16.18
CA GLY A 120 -9.51 18.21 15.77
C GLY A 120 -10.69 17.28 15.51
N ILE A 121 -11.87 17.89 15.35
CA ILE A 121 -13.13 17.18 15.12
C ILE A 121 -13.70 17.67 13.80
N VAL A 122 -13.99 16.75 12.89
CA VAL A 122 -14.59 17.09 11.61
C VAL A 122 -15.49 15.99 11.10
N GLN A 123 -16.47 16.37 10.29
CA GLN A 123 -17.36 15.46 9.60
C GLN A 123 -17.27 15.71 8.10
N GLY A 124 -17.27 14.64 7.30
CA GLY A 124 -17.22 14.76 5.86
C GLY A 124 -17.59 13.47 5.15
N LYS A 125 -17.65 13.54 3.82
CA LYS A 125 -17.83 12.37 2.96
C LYS A 125 -16.49 11.68 2.74
N VAL A 126 -16.47 10.37 2.89
CA VAL A 126 -15.31 9.54 2.63
C VAL A 126 -15.00 9.53 1.14
N LYS A 127 -13.73 9.76 0.82
CA LYS A 127 -13.17 9.50 -0.48
C LYS A 127 -11.92 8.62 -0.31
N ILE A 128 -12.06 7.35 -0.68
CA ILE A 128 -10.98 6.38 -0.72
C ILE A 128 -10.18 6.61 -1.99
N VAL A 129 -8.89 6.90 -1.83
CA VAL A 129 -7.96 7.21 -2.92
C VAL A 129 -6.75 6.28 -2.79
N PRO A 130 -6.72 5.17 -3.55
CA PRO A 130 -5.53 4.30 -3.63
C PRO A 130 -4.41 4.92 -4.47
N ASP A 131 -4.77 5.69 -5.50
CA ASP A 131 -3.86 6.41 -6.40
C ASP A 131 -4.41 7.83 -6.64
N PRO A 132 -3.66 8.90 -6.34
CA PRO A 132 -4.15 10.27 -6.49
C PRO A 132 -4.42 10.64 -7.95
N ARG A 133 -3.77 9.96 -8.91
CA ARG A 133 -4.00 10.12 -10.35
C ARG A 133 -5.36 9.61 -10.79
N GLN A 134 -5.97 8.71 -10.00
CA GLN A 134 -7.26 8.08 -10.28
C GLN A 134 -8.34 8.50 -9.27
N ALA A 135 -8.12 9.57 -8.50
CA ALA A 135 -9.04 10.04 -7.48
C ALA A 135 -10.43 10.47 -8.03
N GLY A 136 -10.51 10.76 -9.34
CA GLY A 136 -11.71 11.29 -9.98
C GLY A 136 -12.18 12.58 -9.31
N LYS A 137 -13.50 12.77 -9.17
CA LYS A 137 -14.06 13.93 -8.46
C LYS A 137 -13.73 13.87 -6.97
N PHE A 138 -12.96 14.87 -6.51
CA PHE A 138 -12.61 15.10 -5.10
C PHE A 138 -12.99 16.54 -4.74
N ASN A 139 -13.93 16.71 -3.82
CA ASN A 139 -14.47 18.02 -3.45
C ASN A 139 -13.74 18.59 -2.25
N LYS A 140 -13.79 19.93 -2.12
CA LYS A 140 -13.33 20.60 -0.90
C LYS A 140 -14.19 20.11 0.27
N GLY A 141 -13.54 19.70 1.36
CA GLY A 141 -14.21 19.18 2.55
C GLY A 141 -14.40 17.66 2.59
N ASP A 142 -14.05 16.93 1.53
CA ASP A 142 -14.05 15.45 1.56
C ASP A 142 -12.98 14.93 2.54
N ILE A 143 -13.22 13.74 3.09
CA ILE A 143 -12.27 13.03 3.95
C ILE A 143 -11.41 12.14 3.08
N LEU A 144 -10.10 12.41 3.04
CA LEU A 144 -9.15 11.59 2.30
C LEU A 144 -8.86 10.31 3.08
N VAL A 145 -9.16 9.16 2.49
CA VAL A 145 -8.85 7.84 3.04
C VAL A 145 -7.89 7.12 2.10
N ALA A 146 -6.75 6.64 2.60
CA ALA A 146 -5.77 5.93 1.79
C ALA A 146 -5.04 4.87 2.60
N GLY A 147 -4.41 3.88 1.95
CA GLY A 147 -3.55 2.93 2.66
C GLY A 147 -2.34 3.65 3.30
N MET A 148 -1.64 4.43 2.48
CA MET A 148 -0.56 5.33 2.88
C MET A 148 -0.52 6.50 1.89
N THR A 149 -0.06 7.68 2.33
CA THR A 149 0.08 8.85 1.45
C THR A 149 1.53 9.06 1.04
N ARG A 150 1.70 9.78 -0.07
CA ARG A 150 2.98 10.16 -0.69
C ARG A 150 2.89 11.62 -1.15
N PRO A 151 4.00 12.28 -1.52
CA PRO A 151 3.99 13.71 -1.92
C PRO A 151 2.99 14.07 -3.03
N ASP A 152 2.69 13.13 -3.94
CA ASP A 152 1.69 13.27 -5.00
C ASP A 152 0.23 13.44 -4.49
N TYR A 153 -0.05 13.12 -3.22
CA TYR A 153 -1.36 13.37 -2.59
C TYR A 153 -1.56 14.82 -2.16
N LEU A 154 -0.51 15.65 -2.11
CA LEU A 154 -0.56 17.00 -1.54
C LEU A 154 -1.69 17.88 -2.12
N PRO A 155 -1.99 17.86 -3.45
CA PRO A 155 -3.11 18.63 -3.99
C PRO A 155 -4.48 18.22 -3.42
N LEU A 156 -4.69 16.92 -3.17
CA LEU A 156 -5.92 16.39 -2.57
C LEU A 156 -5.97 16.71 -1.07
N MET A 157 -4.83 16.58 -0.38
CA MET A 157 -4.71 16.90 1.05
C MET A 157 -5.01 18.38 1.33
N LYS A 158 -4.63 19.29 0.41
CA LYS A 158 -5.03 20.71 0.47
C LYS A 158 -6.53 20.93 0.38
N LYS A 159 -7.28 20.08 -0.34
CA LYS A 159 -8.74 20.15 -0.47
C LYS A 159 -9.50 19.43 0.65
N ALA A 160 -8.94 18.35 1.17
CA ALA A 160 -9.61 17.49 2.15
C ALA A 160 -9.86 18.19 3.49
N ALA A 161 -10.90 17.79 4.22
CA ALA A 161 -11.13 18.30 5.58
C ALA A 161 -10.26 17.58 6.64
N ALA A 162 -9.96 16.31 6.41
CA ALA A 162 -9.12 15.48 7.28
C ALA A 162 -8.56 14.27 6.52
N PHE A 163 -7.59 13.61 7.14
CA PHE A 163 -6.90 12.46 6.57
C PHE A 163 -7.10 11.22 7.45
N ILE A 164 -7.34 10.09 6.80
CA ILE A 164 -7.37 8.77 7.42
C ILE A 164 -6.41 7.87 6.65
N THR A 165 -5.49 7.21 7.37
CA THR A 165 -4.61 6.22 6.75
C THR A 165 -4.61 4.89 7.49
N ASP A 166 -4.51 3.79 6.75
CA ASP A 166 -4.39 2.44 7.33
C ASP A 166 -3.00 2.21 7.92
N GLY A 167 -1.96 2.69 7.23
CA GLY A 167 -0.56 2.56 7.63
C GLY A 167 0.11 3.91 7.92
N GLY A 168 1.22 3.84 8.66
CA GLY A 168 2.04 5.00 9.01
C GLY A 168 2.05 5.31 10.50
N GLY A 169 3.15 5.90 10.96
CA GLY A 169 3.35 6.39 12.32
C GLY A 169 3.44 7.92 12.40
N MET A 170 3.73 8.46 13.57
CA MET A 170 3.72 9.92 13.83
C MET A 170 4.67 10.76 12.94
N LEU A 171 5.64 10.11 12.31
CA LEU A 171 6.61 10.73 11.40
C LEU A 171 6.32 10.44 9.92
N CYS A 172 5.19 9.81 9.58
CA CYS A 172 4.85 9.52 8.21
C CYS A 172 4.42 10.79 7.44
N HIS A 173 4.38 10.68 6.12
CA HIS A 173 3.96 11.77 5.24
C HIS A 173 2.59 12.35 5.64
N ALA A 174 1.58 11.51 5.90
CA ALA A 174 0.26 11.99 6.33
C ALA A 174 0.30 12.82 7.62
N ALA A 175 1.13 12.43 8.59
CA ALA A 175 1.25 13.08 9.88
C ALA A 175 2.01 14.42 9.81
N ILE A 176 3.06 14.50 8.98
CA ILE A 176 3.80 15.74 8.72
C ILE A 176 2.87 16.76 8.06
N ILE A 177 2.24 16.39 6.94
CA ILE A 177 1.37 17.29 6.19
C ILE A 177 0.12 17.69 6.98
N ALA A 178 -0.41 16.83 7.86
CA ALA A 178 -1.51 17.19 8.75
C ALA A 178 -1.17 18.33 9.69
N ARG A 179 0.04 18.33 10.26
CA ARG A 179 0.53 19.40 11.13
C ARG A 179 0.76 20.70 10.37
N GLU A 180 1.31 20.61 9.16
CA GLU A 180 1.53 21.77 8.28
C GLU A 180 0.22 22.42 7.83
N LEU A 181 -0.75 21.60 7.41
CA LEU A 181 -2.06 22.08 6.94
C LEU A 181 -3.06 22.33 8.06
N LYS A 182 -2.71 22.01 9.31
CA LYS A 182 -3.57 22.09 10.50
C LYS A 182 -4.92 21.38 10.30
N LYS A 183 -4.88 20.15 9.79
CA LYS A 183 -6.07 19.35 9.50
C LYS A 183 -6.12 18.09 10.35
N PRO A 184 -7.29 17.71 10.91
CA PRO A 184 -7.41 16.50 11.70
C PRO A 184 -6.90 15.29 10.93
N CYS A 185 -6.15 14.42 11.61
CA CYS A 185 -5.53 13.29 10.97
C CYS A 185 -5.48 12.08 11.91
N VAL A 186 -6.00 10.96 11.43
CA VAL A 186 -5.95 9.67 12.11
C VAL A 186 -5.16 8.70 11.24
N ILE A 187 -4.10 8.13 11.79
CA ILE A 187 -3.17 7.23 11.10
C ILE A 187 -3.15 5.85 11.74
N GLY A 188 -2.62 4.86 11.03
CA GLY A 188 -2.44 3.52 11.59
C GLY A 188 -3.76 2.82 11.92
N THR A 189 -4.83 3.09 11.16
CA THR A 189 -6.15 2.49 11.39
C THR A 189 -6.24 1.02 10.99
N GLN A 190 -5.26 0.52 10.23
CA GLN A 190 -5.11 -0.85 9.73
C GLN A 190 -6.20 -1.33 8.75
N ASN A 191 -7.44 -0.86 8.88
CA ASN A 191 -8.59 -1.36 8.14
C ASN A 191 -9.63 -0.31 7.71
N ALA A 192 -9.32 0.99 7.77
CA ALA A 192 -10.26 2.03 7.34
C ALA A 192 -10.59 1.93 5.85
N THR A 193 -9.63 1.63 4.97
CA THR A 193 -9.92 1.45 3.53
C THR A 193 -10.81 0.23 3.25
N LYS A 194 -10.81 -0.77 4.13
CA LYS A 194 -11.66 -1.97 4.03
C LYS A 194 -13.05 -1.74 4.62
N LYS A 195 -13.16 -0.98 5.70
CA LYS A 195 -14.43 -0.73 6.42
C LYS A 195 -15.26 0.40 5.82
N LEU A 196 -14.60 1.44 5.30
CA LEU A 196 -15.28 2.59 4.71
C LEU A 196 -15.56 2.35 3.23
N LYS A 197 -16.50 3.13 2.68
CA LYS A 197 -16.83 3.16 1.26
C LYS A 197 -16.91 4.61 0.78
N ASN A 198 -16.62 4.82 -0.49
CA ASN A 198 -16.78 6.14 -1.12
C ASN A 198 -18.20 6.67 -0.91
N GLY A 199 -18.31 7.93 -0.50
CA GLY A 199 -19.59 8.62 -0.25
C GLY A 199 -20.16 8.45 1.16
N MET A 200 -19.65 7.51 1.97
CA MET A 200 -20.08 7.36 3.36
C MET A 200 -19.78 8.62 4.17
N ARG A 201 -20.64 8.95 5.14
CA ARG A 201 -20.38 10.05 6.08
C ARG A 201 -19.73 9.52 7.35
N VAL A 202 -18.63 10.14 7.74
CA VAL A 202 -17.90 9.82 8.96
C VAL A 202 -17.69 11.06 9.81
N LYS A 203 -17.66 10.87 11.13
CA LYS A 203 -17.22 11.86 12.11
C LYS A 203 -15.87 11.43 12.66
N ILE A 204 -14.87 12.27 12.48
CA ILE A 204 -13.52 12.05 12.99
C ILE A 204 -13.38 12.83 14.28
N HIS A 205 -12.97 12.13 15.33
CA HIS A 205 -12.53 12.70 16.58
C HIS A 205 -11.05 12.37 16.75
N ALA A 206 -10.17 13.28 16.33
CA ALA A 206 -8.75 13.16 16.51
C ALA A 206 -8.36 13.93 17.78
N SER A 207 -8.31 13.26 18.93
CA SER A 207 -7.91 13.88 20.21
C SER A 207 -6.82 13.04 20.88
N SER A 208 -6.98 12.64 22.15
CA SER A 208 -6.09 11.68 22.82
C SER A 208 -6.10 10.32 22.14
N GLN A 209 -7.21 9.96 21.51
CA GLN A 209 -7.35 8.78 20.65
C GLN A 209 -7.91 9.20 19.29
N GLY A 210 -7.51 8.51 18.22
CA GLY A 210 -8.06 8.72 16.88
C GLY A 210 -9.29 7.83 16.68
N LEU A 211 -10.49 8.42 16.73
CA LEU A 211 -11.76 7.72 16.55
C LEU A 211 -12.46 8.18 15.28
N ILE A 212 -12.95 7.24 14.49
CA ILE A 212 -13.74 7.49 13.29
C ILE A 212 -15.06 6.76 13.44
N ASN A 213 -16.13 7.54 13.60
CA ASN A 213 -17.49 7.05 13.74
C ASN A 213 -18.21 7.09 12.38
N ILE A 214 -18.80 5.98 11.97
CA ILE A 214 -19.65 5.90 10.79
C ILE A 214 -21.04 6.43 11.14
N ILE A 215 -21.50 7.48 10.45
CA ILE A 215 -22.74 8.18 10.80
C ILE A 215 -23.95 7.56 10.10
N ASN A 216 -23.81 7.23 8.82
CA ASN A 216 -24.83 6.55 8.02
C ASN A 216 -24.18 5.37 7.30
N ALA A 217 -24.59 4.16 7.64
CA ALA A 217 -24.24 2.91 6.94
C ALA A 217 -25.31 2.55 5.92
#